data_AF-A0A9D8TAG0-F1
#
_entry.id   AF-A0A9D8TAG0-F1
#
_cell.length_a   1.000
_cell.length_b   1.000
_cell.length_c   1.000
_cell.angle_alpha   90.00
_cell.angle_beta   90.00
_cell.angle_gamma   90.00
#
_symmetry.space_group_name_H-M   'P 1'
#
loop_
_entity.id
_entity.type
_entity.pdbx_description
1 polymer ?
#
loop_
_entity_poly.entity_id
_entity_poly.type
_entity_poly.pdbx_seq_one_letter_code
_entity_poly.pdbx_strand_id
1 'polypeptide(L)'
;MNAYDKIYLEDAMSNLAVMLDYGTISHGEAESFFNRFLVSDISKQFAAGNPRYIAGMSGIELAERVMEETGGQILCAEYKAFGRSASYWAGWALAYLQWFTGYSFEKIQEWGISISFLLSLYPTHHEADITKLIETAITRMNEFRGRAMNALKRQRKSAGLTQQELAERSGVKLRMIQAYEQNYQDISKAEVGSMIRLAKALSCSVEDLLQ
;
A
#
# COMPACT_ATOMS: atom_id res chain seq x y z
N MET A 1 6.68 -4.71 -14.07
CA MET A 1 7.84 -5.51 -13.65
C MET A 1 7.48 -6.02 -12.28
N ASN A 2 7.45 -7.34 -12.09
CA ASN A 2 7.04 -7.95 -10.82
C ASN A 2 8.16 -7.80 -9.77
N ALA A 3 7.84 -7.96 -8.49
CA ALA A 3 8.78 -7.79 -7.39
C ALA A 3 9.99 -8.75 -7.48
N TYR A 4 9.76 -10.00 -7.89
CA TYR A 4 10.77 -11.05 -8.00
C TYR A 4 10.35 -12.10 -9.04
N ASP A 5 11.19 -13.11 -9.27
CA ASP A 5 10.93 -14.16 -10.26
C ASP A 5 9.67 -14.99 -9.90
N LYS A 6 8.89 -15.36 -10.93
CA LYS A 6 7.66 -16.14 -10.78
C LYS A 6 7.91 -17.52 -10.14
N ILE A 7 9.12 -18.07 -10.25
CA ILE A 7 9.46 -19.37 -9.64
C ILE A 7 9.22 -19.42 -8.13
N TYR A 8 9.35 -18.29 -7.43
CA TYR A 8 9.14 -18.20 -5.98
C TYR A 8 7.71 -17.82 -5.59
N LEU A 9 6.84 -17.53 -6.56
CA LEU A 9 5.55 -16.91 -6.29
C LEU A 9 4.63 -17.81 -5.45
N GLU A 10 4.57 -19.10 -5.76
CA GLU A 10 3.70 -20.05 -5.07
C GLU A 10 4.11 -20.23 -3.60
N ASP A 11 5.43 -20.37 -3.37
CA ASP A 11 6.00 -20.44 -2.02
C ASP A 11 5.76 -19.15 -1.25
N ALA A 12 6.01 -18.00 -1.88
CA ALA A 12 5.79 -16.69 -1.25
C ALA A 12 4.33 -16.51 -0.84
N MET A 13 3.40 -16.85 -1.72
CA MET A 13 1.97 -16.74 -1.44
C MET A 13 1.54 -17.67 -0.32
N SER A 14 2.02 -18.91 -0.32
CA SER A 14 1.72 -19.89 0.74
C SER A 14 2.33 -19.47 2.09
N ASN A 15 3.58 -19.01 2.09
CA ASN A 15 4.28 -18.60 3.31
C ASN A 15 3.66 -17.35 3.94
N LEU A 16 3.31 -16.32 3.14
CA LEU A 16 2.65 -15.13 3.68
C LEU A 16 1.22 -15.43 4.15
N ALA A 17 0.52 -16.34 3.49
CA ALA A 17 -0.80 -16.82 3.90
C ALA A 17 -0.75 -17.50 5.27
N VAL A 18 0.16 -18.47 5.43
CA VAL A 18 0.36 -19.17 6.70
C VAL A 18 0.82 -18.20 7.79
N MET A 19 1.72 -17.27 7.47
CA MET A 19 2.20 -16.26 8.43
C MET A 19 1.05 -15.42 8.99
N LEU A 20 0.21 -14.86 8.12
CA LEU A 20 -0.90 -14.02 8.55
C LEU A 20 -1.94 -14.84 9.32
N ASP A 21 -2.25 -16.04 8.85
CA ASP A 21 -3.22 -16.94 9.49
C ASP A 21 -2.78 -17.40 10.87
N TYR A 22 -1.54 -17.90 10.97
CA TYR A 22 -0.92 -18.30 12.23
C TYR A 22 -0.82 -17.12 13.21
N GLY A 23 -0.38 -15.96 12.73
CA GLY A 23 -0.27 -14.75 13.54
C GLY A 23 -1.62 -14.30 14.09
N THR A 24 -2.67 -14.39 13.27
CA THR A 24 -4.06 -14.11 13.69
C THR A 24 -4.52 -15.10 14.76
N ILE A 25 -4.33 -16.41 14.54
CA ILE A 25 -4.74 -17.44 15.51
C ILE A 25 -4.00 -17.28 16.85
N SER A 26 -2.70 -16.97 16.80
CA SER A 26 -1.84 -16.93 17.98
C SER A 26 -1.93 -15.63 18.76
N HIS A 27 -2.17 -14.50 18.08
CA HIS A 27 -2.07 -13.16 18.65
C HIS A 27 -3.33 -12.29 18.50
N GLY A 28 -4.40 -12.82 17.93
CA GLY A 28 -5.71 -12.17 17.86
C GLY A 28 -5.99 -11.52 16.51
N GLU A 29 -6.15 -10.20 16.48
CA GLU A 29 -6.63 -9.51 15.28
C GLU A 29 -5.58 -9.47 14.15
N ALA A 30 -6.00 -9.85 12.94
CA ALA A 30 -5.14 -9.93 11.76
C ALA A 30 -4.48 -8.59 11.40
N GLU A 31 -5.20 -7.47 11.53
CA GLU A 31 -4.67 -6.12 11.26
C GLU A 31 -3.56 -5.76 12.26
N SER A 32 -3.78 -6.06 13.54
CA SER A 32 -2.80 -5.80 14.60
C SER A 32 -1.51 -6.61 14.40
N PHE A 33 -1.63 -7.89 14.03
CA PHE A 33 -0.47 -8.70 13.68
C PHE A 33 0.24 -8.18 12.42
N PHE A 34 -0.51 -7.82 11.38
CA PHE A 34 0.08 -7.31 10.14
C PHE A 34 0.83 -5.98 10.34
N ASN A 35 0.36 -5.10 11.22
CA ASN A 35 1.10 -3.88 11.57
C ASN A 35 2.46 -4.19 12.21
N ARG A 36 2.60 -5.29 12.96
CA ARG A 36 3.91 -5.77 13.44
C ARG A 36 4.78 -6.23 12.28
N PHE A 37 4.21 -6.99 11.34
CA PHE A 37 4.91 -7.40 10.13
C PHE A 37 5.44 -6.20 9.34
N LEU A 38 4.63 -5.15 9.15
CA LEU A 38 5.07 -3.93 8.45
C LEU A 38 6.29 -3.28 9.11
N VAL A 39 6.34 -3.24 10.44
CA VAL A 39 7.46 -2.65 11.20
C VAL A 39 8.72 -3.54 11.15
N SER A 40 8.57 -4.85 11.05
CA SER A 40 9.68 -5.81 10.98
C SER A 40 10.53 -5.68 9.71
N ASP A 41 11.79 -6.14 9.74
CA ASP A 41 12.64 -6.14 8.54
C ASP A 41 12.13 -7.16 7.50
N ILE A 42 11.41 -8.18 7.96
CA ILE A 42 10.82 -9.24 7.14
C ILE A 42 9.96 -8.66 6.02
N SER A 43 9.15 -7.62 6.28
CA SER A 43 8.31 -7.01 5.23
C SER A 43 9.14 -6.46 4.08
N LYS A 44 10.31 -5.88 4.37
CA LYS A 44 11.23 -5.32 3.38
C LYS A 44 11.97 -6.42 2.65
N GLN A 45 12.47 -7.42 3.37
CA GLN A 45 13.17 -8.57 2.78
C GLN A 45 12.27 -9.39 1.86
N PHE A 46 11.02 -9.62 2.29
CA PHE A 46 10.02 -10.32 1.50
C PHE A 46 9.66 -9.54 0.25
N ALA A 47 9.38 -8.23 0.37
CA ALA A 47 9.05 -7.38 -0.78
C ALA A 47 10.20 -7.26 -1.79
N ALA A 48 11.46 -7.34 -1.31
CA ALA A 48 12.66 -7.36 -2.15
C ALA A 48 12.94 -8.74 -2.80
N GLY A 49 12.15 -9.76 -2.48
CA GLY A 49 12.30 -11.09 -3.06
C GLY A 49 13.48 -11.89 -2.51
N ASN A 50 13.89 -11.65 -1.27
CA ASN A 50 14.96 -12.41 -0.64
C ASN A 50 14.54 -13.89 -0.48
N PRO A 51 15.22 -14.87 -1.13
CA PRO A 51 14.83 -16.28 -1.13
C PRO A 51 14.64 -16.89 0.26
N ARG A 52 15.42 -16.41 1.25
CA ARG A 52 15.28 -16.85 2.65
C ARG A 52 13.87 -16.60 3.18
N TYR A 53 13.27 -15.45 2.87
CA TYR A 53 12.00 -15.02 3.45
C TYR A 53 10.79 -15.37 2.58
N ILE A 54 10.97 -15.46 1.27
CA ILE A 54 9.86 -15.81 0.36
C ILE A 54 9.67 -17.33 0.20
N ALA A 55 10.73 -18.13 0.32
CA ALA A 55 10.67 -19.58 0.12
C ALA A 55 11.41 -20.42 1.17
N GLY A 56 12.45 -19.85 1.82
CA GLY A 56 13.31 -20.60 2.74
C GLY A 56 12.76 -20.78 4.17
N MET A 57 11.95 -19.84 4.66
CA MET A 57 11.28 -19.92 5.96
C MET A 57 9.83 -20.31 5.75
N SER A 58 9.31 -21.18 6.62
CA SER A 58 7.88 -21.47 6.68
C SER A 58 7.10 -20.24 7.15
N GLY A 59 5.81 -20.17 6.82
CA GLY A 59 4.96 -19.08 7.31
C GLY A 59 4.89 -18.97 8.84
N ILE A 60 5.00 -20.09 9.57
CA ILE A 60 5.05 -20.08 11.03
C ILE A 60 6.35 -19.41 11.52
N GLU A 61 7.50 -19.82 10.98
CA GLU A 61 8.79 -19.20 11.31
C GLU A 61 8.81 -17.70 10.98
N LEU A 62 8.19 -17.29 9.86
CA LEU A 62 8.01 -15.87 9.55
C LEU A 62 7.21 -15.16 10.65
N ALA A 63 6.11 -15.74 11.12
CA ALA A 63 5.26 -15.12 12.12
C ALA A 63 5.95 -15.02 13.48
N GLU A 64 6.63 -16.08 13.90
CA GLU A 64 7.45 -16.08 15.12
C GLU A 64 8.55 -15.02 15.05
N ARG A 65 9.20 -14.88 13.89
CA ARG A 65 10.23 -13.86 13.67
C ARG A 65 9.68 -12.43 13.68
N VAL A 66 8.49 -12.20 13.13
CA VAL A 66 7.78 -10.90 13.26
C VAL A 66 7.58 -10.56 14.74
N MET A 67 7.17 -11.53 15.55
CA MET A 67 6.96 -11.32 16.98
C MET A 67 8.26 -11.04 17.71
N GLU A 68 9.33 -11.78 17.41
CA GLU A 68 10.67 -11.57 17.96
C GLU A 68 11.21 -10.17 17.64
N GLU A 69 11.16 -9.74 16.37
CA GLU A 69 11.67 -8.44 15.92
C GLU A 69 10.86 -7.25 16.45
N THR A 70 9.58 -7.47 16.80
CA THR A 70 8.69 -6.42 17.33
C THR A 70 8.50 -6.48 18.84
N GLY A 71 9.36 -7.22 19.55
CA GLY A 71 9.36 -7.32 21.02
C GLY A 71 8.10 -7.96 21.60
N GLY A 72 7.38 -8.73 20.79
CA GLY A 72 6.20 -9.48 21.21
C GLY A 72 6.55 -10.85 21.78
N GLN A 73 5.63 -11.41 22.57
CA GLN A 73 5.78 -12.78 23.06
C GLN A 73 5.39 -13.76 21.95
N ILE A 74 6.20 -14.80 21.74
CA ILE A 74 5.86 -15.92 20.86
C ILE A 74 4.86 -16.80 21.59
N LEU A 75 3.67 -16.96 21.01
CA LEU A 75 2.61 -17.82 21.52
C LEU A 75 2.46 -18.99 20.56
N CYS A 76 2.78 -20.21 21.01
CA CYS A 76 2.65 -21.39 20.17
C CYS A 76 1.18 -21.84 20.14
N ALA A 77 0.46 -21.50 19.08
CA ALA A 77 -0.84 -22.10 18.81
C ALA A 77 -0.70 -23.45 18.07
N GLU A 78 -1.62 -24.38 18.32
CA GLU A 78 -1.74 -25.59 17.52
C GLU A 78 -2.26 -25.21 16.12
N TYR A 79 -1.35 -25.06 15.15
CA TYR A 79 -1.70 -24.68 13.78
C TYR A 79 -2.08 -25.90 12.95
N LYS A 80 -3.26 -25.85 12.35
CA LYS A 80 -3.72 -26.83 11.36
C LYS A 80 -3.96 -26.08 10.07
N ALA A 81 -3.17 -26.40 9.04
CA ALA A 81 -3.28 -25.79 7.73
C ALA A 81 -4.63 -26.19 7.10
N PHE A 82 -5.65 -25.34 7.26
CA PHE A 82 -6.96 -25.57 6.66
C PHE A 82 -7.11 -24.96 5.27
N GLY A 83 -6.17 -24.10 4.84
CA GLY A 83 -6.10 -23.50 3.50
C GLY A 83 -7.34 -22.68 3.08
N ARG A 84 -8.28 -22.43 3.99
CA ARG A 84 -9.63 -21.88 3.72
C ARG A 84 -10.09 -20.85 4.75
N SER A 85 -9.20 -20.33 5.60
CA SER A 85 -9.57 -19.22 6.48
C SER A 85 -9.51 -17.90 5.70
N ALA A 86 -10.27 -16.90 6.16
CA ALA A 86 -10.25 -15.58 5.57
C ALA A 86 -8.86 -14.91 5.71
N SER A 87 -8.19 -15.10 6.85
CA SER A 87 -6.83 -14.63 7.12
C SER A 87 -5.79 -15.28 6.22
N TYR A 88 -5.88 -16.60 6.00
CA TYR A 88 -5.01 -17.30 5.05
C TYR A 88 -5.16 -16.71 3.65
N TRP A 89 -6.40 -16.62 3.15
CA TRP A 89 -6.65 -16.07 1.83
C TRP A 89 -6.22 -14.61 1.70
N ALA A 90 -6.41 -13.78 2.73
CA ALA A 90 -5.97 -12.39 2.72
C ALA A 90 -4.44 -12.29 2.57
N GLY A 91 -3.68 -13.14 3.30
CA GLY A 91 -2.22 -13.18 3.19
C GLY A 91 -1.78 -13.68 1.81
N TRP A 92 -2.43 -14.73 1.30
CA TRP A 92 -2.18 -15.29 -0.03
C TRP A 92 -2.39 -14.26 -1.14
N ALA A 93 -3.54 -13.57 -1.11
CA ALA A 93 -3.90 -12.54 -2.08
C ALA A 93 -2.98 -11.32 -2.00
N LEU A 94 -2.60 -10.92 -0.78
CA LEU A 94 -1.69 -9.81 -0.56
C LEU A 94 -0.29 -10.08 -1.13
N ALA A 95 0.24 -11.31 -0.97
CA ALA A 95 1.52 -11.69 -1.55
C ALA A 95 1.51 -11.57 -3.08
N TYR A 96 0.45 -12.06 -3.74
CA TYR A 96 0.34 -11.93 -5.18
C TYR A 96 0.21 -10.47 -5.62
N LEU A 97 -0.60 -9.67 -4.93
CA LEU A 97 -0.74 -8.24 -5.22
C LEU A 97 0.61 -7.52 -5.07
N GLN A 98 1.37 -7.83 -4.02
CA GLN A 98 2.71 -7.30 -3.79
C GLN A 98 3.64 -7.67 -4.94
N TRP A 99 3.68 -8.95 -5.31
CA TRP A 99 4.48 -9.45 -6.42
C TRP A 99 4.11 -8.79 -7.75
N PHE A 100 2.82 -8.75 -8.09
CA PHE A 100 2.29 -8.21 -9.34
C PHE A 100 2.60 -6.71 -9.49
N THR A 101 2.48 -5.96 -8.40
CA THR A 101 2.67 -4.51 -8.42
C THR A 101 4.12 -4.07 -8.20
N GLY A 102 4.94 -4.89 -7.55
CA GLY A 102 6.30 -4.54 -7.15
C GLY A 102 6.38 -3.52 -6.00
N TYR A 103 5.26 -3.18 -5.37
CA TYR A 103 5.26 -2.22 -4.27
C TYR A 103 5.67 -2.86 -2.95
N SER A 104 6.12 -2.06 -1.98
CA SER A 104 6.29 -2.53 -0.60
C SER A 104 4.92 -2.71 0.07
N PHE A 105 4.86 -3.56 1.10
CA PHE A 105 3.63 -3.75 1.88
C PHE A 105 3.16 -2.45 2.55
N GLU A 106 4.08 -1.62 3.04
CA GLU A 106 3.77 -0.29 3.57
C GLU A 106 3.05 0.58 2.53
N LYS A 107 3.55 0.57 1.28
CA LYS A 107 2.96 1.35 0.18
C LYS A 107 1.57 0.84 -0.21
N ILE A 108 1.38 -0.47 -0.19
CA ILE A 108 0.09 -1.12 -0.45
C ILE A 108 -0.93 -0.71 0.62
N GLN A 109 -0.54 -0.72 1.91
CA GLN A 109 -1.38 -0.24 3.01
C GLN A 109 -1.67 1.27 2.92
N GLU A 110 -0.66 2.10 2.57
CA GLU A 110 -0.82 3.54 2.35
C GLU A 110 -1.86 3.86 1.26
N TRP A 111 -1.96 3.02 0.23
CA TRP A 111 -2.98 3.13 -0.82
C TRP A 111 -4.29 2.42 -0.51
N GLY A 112 -4.55 2.17 0.77
CA GLY A 112 -5.85 1.78 1.28
C GLY A 112 -6.16 0.30 1.17
N ILE A 113 -5.17 -0.54 0.87
CA ILE A 113 -5.31 -2.00 0.90
C ILE A 113 -4.84 -2.50 2.27
N SER A 114 -5.72 -2.37 3.27
CA SER A 114 -5.52 -2.97 4.60
C SER A 114 -5.90 -4.44 4.62
N ILE A 115 -5.48 -5.16 5.67
CA ILE A 115 -5.92 -6.56 5.86
C ILE A 115 -7.43 -6.62 6.03
N SER A 116 -8.01 -5.69 6.76
CA SER A 116 -9.46 -5.56 6.94
C SER A 116 -10.19 -5.38 5.60
N PHE A 117 -9.62 -4.61 4.67
CA PHE A 117 -10.16 -4.49 3.32
C PHE A 117 -10.10 -5.81 2.57
N LEU A 118 -8.97 -6.52 2.59
CA LEU A 118 -8.85 -7.83 1.97
C LEU A 118 -9.87 -8.80 2.58
N LEU A 119 -9.93 -8.93 3.90
CA LEU A 119 -10.92 -9.77 4.59
C LEU A 119 -12.37 -9.47 4.16
N SER A 120 -12.71 -8.19 3.92
CA SER A 120 -14.04 -7.80 3.41
C SER A 120 -14.36 -8.34 2.01
N LEU A 121 -13.34 -8.60 1.19
CA LEU A 121 -13.47 -9.18 -0.14
C LEU A 121 -13.59 -10.71 -0.11
N TYR A 122 -13.18 -11.36 0.99
CA TYR A 122 -13.16 -12.82 1.10
C TYR A 122 -14.48 -13.46 0.62
N PRO A 123 -15.69 -13.08 1.10
CA PRO A 123 -16.93 -13.75 0.72
C PRO A 123 -17.25 -13.75 -0.78
N THR A 124 -16.69 -12.80 -1.54
CA THR A 124 -17.00 -12.60 -2.97
C THR A 124 -15.85 -12.97 -3.91
N HIS A 125 -14.63 -13.06 -3.40
CA HIS A 125 -13.42 -13.20 -4.22
C HIS A 125 -12.62 -14.49 -3.94
N HIS A 126 -12.86 -15.20 -2.84
CA HIS A 126 -12.03 -16.36 -2.47
C HIS A 126 -12.14 -17.57 -3.41
N GLU A 127 -13.27 -17.70 -4.12
CA GLU A 127 -13.47 -18.72 -5.16
C GLU A 127 -13.29 -18.16 -6.58
N ALA A 128 -13.07 -16.85 -6.71
CA ALA A 128 -12.92 -16.19 -8.01
C ALA A 128 -11.47 -16.26 -8.50
N ASP A 129 -11.27 -16.02 -9.81
CA ASP A 129 -9.94 -15.81 -10.36
C ASP A 129 -9.27 -14.61 -9.67
N ILE A 130 -8.00 -14.79 -9.32
CA ILE A 130 -7.19 -13.78 -8.61
C ILE A 130 -7.14 -12.43 -9.35
N THR A 131 -7.28 -12.44 -10.67
CA THR A 131 -7.33 -11.23 -11.51
C THR A 131 -8.42 -10.26 -11.06
N LYS A 132 -9.58 -10.78 -10.62
CA LYS A 132 -10.69 -9.95 -10.12
C LYS A 132 -10.34 -9.20 -8.84
N LEU A 133 -9.58 -9.84 -7.95
CA LEU A 133 -9.03 -9.18 -6.76
C LEU A 133 -8.06 -8.07 -7.15
N ILE A 134 -7.20 -8.32 -8.14
CA ILE A 134 -6.22 -7.34 -8.60
C ILE A 134 -6.92 -6.13 -9.20
N GLU A 135 -7.93 -6.32 -10.05
CA GLU A 135 -8.72 -5.22 -10.60
C GLU A 135 -9.37 -4.36 -9.50
N THR A 136 -9.95 -5.03 -8.49
CA THR A 136 -10.58 -4.36 -7.34
C THR A 136 -9.56 -3.59 -6.51
N ALA A 137 -8.40 -4.19 -6.22
CA ALA A 137 -7.32 -3.57 -5.48
C ALA A 137 -6.72 -2.37 -6.24
N ILE A 138 -6.44 -2.50 -7.54
CA ILE A 138 -5.88 -1.42 -8.35
C ILE A 138 -6.87 -0.25 -8.46
N THR A 139 -8.16 -0.53 -8.65
CA THR A 139 -9.20 0.51 -8.66
C THR A 139 -9.19 1.29 -7.35
N ARG A 140 -9.20 0.60 -6.22
CA ARG A 140 -9.14 1.22 -4.89
C ARG A 140 -7.85 2.02 -4.66
N MET A 141 -6.69 1.48 -5.06
CA MET A 141 -5.42 2.20 -4.97
C MET A 141 -5.45 3.50 -5.78
N ASN A 142 -6.05 3.49 -6.98
CA ASN A 142 -6.17 4.68 -7.82
C ASN A 142 -7.10 5.73 -7.19
N GLU A 143 -8.22 5.31 -6.58
CA GLU A 143 -9.09 6.22 -5.83
C GLU A 143 -8.39 6.83 -4.62
N PHE A 144 -7.61 6.04 -3.87
CA PHE A 144 -6.81 6.52 -2.75
C PHE A 144 -5.73 7.50 -3.22
N ARG A 145 -5.05 7.21 -4.33
CA ARG A 145 -4.10 8.14 -4.95
C ARG A 145 -4.78 9.43 -5.40
N GLY A 146 -5.96 9.35 -6.00
CA GLY A 146 -6.74 10.52 -6.41
C GLY A 146 -7.14 11.40 -5.23
N ARG A 147 -7.48 10.78 -4.09
CA ARG A 147 -7.76 11.46 -2.81
C ARG A 147 -6.50 12.03 -2.14
N ALA A 148 -5.38 11.31 -2.21
CA ALA A 148 -4.09 11.72 -1.63
C ALA A 148 -3.34 12.77 -2.47
N MET A 149 -3.60 12.81 -3.78
CA MET A 149 -3.16 13.91 -4.63
C MET A 149 -3.94 15.15 -4.25
N ASN A 150 -3.25 16.13 -3.64
CA ASN A 150 -3.90 17.41 -3.39
C ASN A 150 -4.39 18.04 -4.69
N ALA A 151 -5.41 18.88 -4.52
CA ALA A 151 -6.11 19.56 -5.60
C ALA A 151 -5.16 20.21 -6.61
N LEU A 152 -4.11 20.88 -6.12
CA LEU A 152 -3.10 21.52 -6.97
C LEU A 152 -2.43 20.53 -7.93
N LYS A 153 -1.95 19.40 -7.41
CA LYS A 153 -1.30 18.38 -8.23
C LYS A 153 -2.26 17.76 -9.24
N ARG A 154 -3.52 17.60 -8.86
CA ARG A 154 -4.60 17.10 -9.73
C ARG A 154 -4.86 18.07 -10.88
N GLN A 155 -5.05 19.36 -10.58
CA GLN A 155 -5.26 20.41 -11.58
C GLN A 155 -4.05 20.61 -12.50
N ARG A 156 -2.84 20.53 -11.96
CA ARG A 156 -1.63 20.59 -12.79
C ARG A 156 -1.57 19.46 -13.82
N LYS A 157 -1.88 18.24 -13.39
CA LYS A 157 -1.86 17.07 -14.29
C LYS A 157 -3.00 17.11 -15.32
N SER A 158 -4.19 17.58 -14.96
CA SER A 158 -5.29 17.75 -15.92
C SER A 158 -4.97 18.81 -16.98
N ALA A 159 -4.21 19.85 -16.60
CA ALA A 159 -3.68 20.86 -17.53
C ALA A 159 -2.48 20.39 -18.36
N GLY A 160 -1.97 19.16 -18.15
CA GLY A 160 -0.84 18.60 -18.89
C GLY A 160 0.52 19.24 -18.59
N LEU A 161 0.66 19.92 -17.44
CA LEU A 161 1.87 20.68 -17.10
C LEU A 161 2.81 19.89 -16.19
N THR A 162 4.12 20.07 -16.37
CA THR A 162 5.14 19.73 -15.38
C THR A 162 5.15 20.74 -14.23
N GLN A 163 5.77 20.39 -13.10
CA GLN A 163 5.92 21.33 -11.97
C GLN A 163 6.71 22.58 -12.37
N GLN A 164 7.70 22.42 -13.25
CA GLN A 164 8.51 23.51 -13.76
C GLN A 164 7.70 24.44 -14.67
N GLU A 165 6.94 23.90 -15.61
CA GLU A 165 6.07 24.71 -16.48
C GLU A 165 5.00 25.46 -15.68
N LEU A 166 4.43 24.84 -14.63
CA LEU A 166 3.51 25.55 -13.74
C LEU A 166 4.21 26.69 -12.99
N ALA A 167 5.45 26.49 -12.53
CA ALA A 167 6.24 27.52 -11.86
C ALA A 167 6.50 28.71 -12.79
N GLU A 168 6.87 28.43 -14.04
CA GLU A 168 7.12 29.44 -15.08
C GLU A 168 5.85 30.22 -15.43
N ARG A 169 4.71 29.52 -15.62
CA ARG A 169 3.43 30.16 -15.97
C ARG A 169 2.81 30.98 -14.84
N SER A 170 2.91 30.50 -13.59
CA SER A 170 2.31 31.17 -12.43
C SER A 170 3.24 32.21 -11.78
N GLY A 171 4.55 32.16 -12.06
CA GLY A 171 5.55 32.96 -11.35
C GLY A 171 5.70 32.58 -9.86
N VAL A 172 5.19 31.41 -9.46
CA VAL A 172 5.39 30.85 -8.13
C VAL A 172 6.66 29.98 -8.16
N LYS A 173 7.51 30.11 -7.15
CA LYS A 173 8.78 29.36 -7.09
C LYS A 173 8.51 27.86 -7.14
N LEU A 174 9.27 27.12 -7.96
CA LEU A 174 9.16 25.66 -8.10
C LEU A 174 9.16 24.92 -6.75
N ARG A 175 10.03 25.33 -5.82
CA ARG A 175 10.07 24.78 -4.45
C ARG A 175 8.74 24.90 -3.70
N MET A 176 8.00 25.98 -3.91
CA MET A 176 6.69 26.17 -3.28
C MET A 176 5.65 25.24 -3.89
N ILE A 177 5.62 25.11 -5.23
CA ILE A 177 4.74 24.15 -5.91
C ILE A 177 5.04 22.73 -5.42
N GLN A 178 6.32 22.35 -5.31
CA GLN A 178 6.71 21.05 -4.77
C GLN A 178 6.25 20.87 -3.32
N ALA A 179 6.46 21.87 -2.46
CA ALA A 179 6.04 21.82 -1.06
C ALA A 179 4.52 21.69 -0.91
N TYR A 180 3.75 22.42 -1.72
CA TYR A 180 2.29 22.29 -1.77
C TYR A 180 1.89 20.90 -2.28
N GLU A 181 2.40 20.44 -3.44
CA GLU A 181 2.04 19.14 -4.03
C GLU A 181 2.46 17.91 -3.22
N GLN A 182 3.38 18.08 -2.28
CA GLN A 182 3.85 17.05 -1.34
C GLN A 182 3.22 17.19 0.05
N ASN A 183 2.29 18.14 0.24
CA ASN A 183 1.64 18.46 1.52
C ASN A 183 2.62 18.85 2.65
N TYR A 184 3.87 19.21 2.32
CA TYR A 184 4.79 19.81 3.30
C TYR A 184 4.35 21.21 3.72
N GLN A 185 3.66 21.92 2.83
CA GLN A 185 2.97 23.15 3.14
C GLN A 185 1.52 23.08 2.69
N ASP A 186 0.65 23.57 3.56
CA ASP A 186 -0.77 23.66 3.32
C ASP A 186 -1.05 24.82 2.35
N ILE A 187 -1.56 24.50 1.16
CA ILE A 187 -1.91 25.49 0.13
C ILE A 187 -3.01 26.45 0.59
N SER A 188 -3.89 26.04 1.52
CA SER A 188 -4.92 26.93 2.08
C SER A 188 -4.34 28.09 2.89
N LYS A 189 -3.07 27.95 3.32
CA LYS A 189 -2.32 28.97 4.06
C LYS A 189 -1.37 29.76 3.14
N ALA A 190 -1.37 29.50 1.84
CA ALA A 190 -0.58 30.27 0.89
C ALA A 190 -1.11 31.71 0.80
N GLU A 191 -0.22 32.64 0.43
CA GLU A 191 -0.64 34.01 0.13
C GLU A 191 -1.68 33.99 -1.00
N VAL A 192 -2.78 34.75 -0.83
CA VAL A 192 -3.89 34.83 -1.78
C VAL A 192 -3.41 35.17 -3.20
N GLY A 193 -2.43 36.07 -3.32
CA GLY A 193 -1.82 36.42 -4.61
C GLY A 193 -1.10 35.25 -5.29
N SER A 194 -0.56 34.30 -4.53
CA SER A 194 0.03 33.08 -5.07
C SER A 194 -1.04 32.07 -5.51
N MET A 195 -2.13 31.91 -4.74
CA MET A 195 -3.25 31.05 -5.12
C MET A 195 -3.94 31.52 -6.40
N ILE A 196 -4.20 32.82 -6.55
CA ILE A 196 -4.80 33.40 -7.77
C ILE A 196 -3.91 33.16 -8.99
N ARG A 197 -2.58 33.29 -8.84
CA ARG A 197 -1.64 33.05 -9.94
C ARG A 197 -1.60 31.60 -10.37
N LEU A 198 -1.65 30.66 -9.41
CA LEU A 198 -1.76 29.23 -9.70
C LEU A 198 -3.09 28.90 -10.41
N ALA A 199 -4.21 29.42 -9.90
CA ALA A 199 -5.54 29.20 -10.47
C ALA A 199 -5.63 29.71 -11.92
N LYS A 200 -5.11 30.92 -12.18
CA LYS A 200 -5.02 31.49 -13.54
C LYS A 200 -4.13 30.67 -14.48
N ALA A 201 -2.98 30.18 -14.00
CA ALA A 201 -2.07 29.38 -14.81
C ALA A 201 -2.65 27.98 -15.16
N LEU A 202 -3.57 27.48 -14.33
CA LEU A 202 -4.23 26.18 -14.47
C LEU A 202 -5.63 26.28 -15.09
N SER A 203 -6.13 27.49 -15.38
CA SER A 203 -7.49 27.74 -15.86
C SER A 203 -8.58 27.13 -14.94
N CYS A 204 -8.36 27.16 -13.62
CA CYS A 204 -9.30 26.68 -12.62
C CYS A 204 -9.67 27.80 -11.62
N SER A 205 -10.66 27.55 -10.76
CA SER A 205 -10.97 28.44 -9.65
C SER A 205 -9.97 28.26 -8.48
N VAL A 206 -9.99 29.17 -7.50
CA VAL A 206 -9.14 29.01 -6.29
C VAL A 206 -9.71 27.89 -5.41
N GLU A 207 -11.03 27.74 -5.40
CA GLU A 207 -11.76 26.69 -4.71
C GLU A 207 -11.33 25.31 -5.20
N ASP A 208 -11.11 25.15 -6.51
CA ASP A 208 -10.59 23.91 -7.12
C ASP A 208 -9.18 23.54 -6.66
N LEU A 209 -8.41 24.50 -6.11
CA LEU A 209 -7.08 24.28 -5.53
C LEU A 209 -7.13 23.88 -4.05
N LEU A 210 -8.29 23.96 -3.40
CA LEU A 210 -8.50 23.70 -1.98
C LEU A 210 -9.26 22.38 -1.70
N GLN A 211 -9.73 21.69 -2.74
CA GLN A 211 -10.50 20.42 -2.66
C GLN A 211 -9.62 19.16 -2.62
#